data_AF-A0A3C0PJP3-F1
#
_entry.id   AF-A0A3C0PJP3-F1
#
_cell.length_a   1.000
_cell.length_b   1.000
_cell.length_c   1.000
_cell.angle_alpha   90.00
_cell.angle_beta   90.00
_cell.angle_gamma   90.00
#
_symmetry.space_group_name_H-M   'P 1'
#
loop_
_entity.id
_entity.type
_entity.pdbx_description
1 polymer ?
#
loop_
_entity_poly.entity_id
_entity_poly.type
_entity_poly.pdbx_seq_one_letter_code
_entity_poly.pdbx_strand_id
1 'polypeptide(L)'
;MIIENRLGCLWITVPDSINMDTYKKIENEISAALKMNVLPVVLDMCDTANIFSSGLGLIIRIRKQVNASGGNIYLVNVNGHISRILETVRLDKIFKIYATSLEFEISQDEIFRQKSALDRINFVFVCNIENGVYRINLSGYMTVEQNLSVINNFNPDYTILYHVFDMTGLDILDSSGASMLIKLLLNINSRGGKCVAYGVNESIDDIMKALGMNDYISFFPDERKALESIGKL
;
A
#
# COMPACT_ATOMS: atom_id res chain seq x y z
N MET A 1 4.95 21.18 15.20
CA MET A 1 4.20 20.53 14.11
C MET A 1 5.13 19.53 13.45
N ILE A 2 4.66 18.31 13.27
CA ILE A 2 5.38 17.23 12.60
C ILE A 2 4.54 16.85 11.38
N ILE A 3 5.19 16.65 10.23
CA ILE A 3 4.54 16.18 9.01
C ILE A 3 5.28 14.92 8.56
N GLU A 4 4.56 13.82 8.41
CA GLU A 4 5.13 12.53 8.00
C GLU A 4 4.17 11.75 7.11
N ASN A 5 4.70 10.84 6.30
CA ASN A 5 3.89 9.87 5.58
C ASN A 5 3.85 8.57 6.38
N ARG A 6 2.65 8.10 6.72
CA ARG A 6 2.44 6.86 7.48
C ARG A 6 1.19 6.15 6.99
N LEU A 7 1.31 4.86 6.67
CA LEU A 7 0.23 4.00 6.16
C LEU A 7 -0.50 4.61 4.95
N GLY A 8 0.25 5.15 3.99
CA GLY A 8 -0.32 5.79 2.79
C GLY A 8 -1.10 7.07 3.05
N CYS A 9 -1.00 7.66 4.25
CA CYS A 9 -1.62 8.93 4.60
C CYS A 9 -0.56 9.98 4.93
N LEU A 10 -0.87 11.27 4.70
CA LEU A 10 -0.10 12.40 5.18
C LEU A 10 -0.57 12.76 6.60
N TRP A 11 0.26 12.50 7.60
CA TRP A 11 0.01 12.79 9.00
C TRP A 11 0.58 14.15 9.37
N ILE A 12 -0.23 14.94 10.08
CA ILE A 12 0.11 16.30 10.50
C ILE A 12 -0.24 16.44 11.97
N THR A 13 0.78 16.48 12.83
CA THR A 13 0.60 16.74 14.27
C THR A 13 0.32 18.20 14.51
N VAL A 14 -0.92 18.50 14.88
CA VAL A 14 -1.43 19.85 15.10
C VAL A 14 -0.85 20.41 16.40
N PRO A 15 -0.29 21.64 16.40
CA PRO A 15 0.25 22.27 17.61
C PRO A 15 -0.79 22.45 18.73
N ASP A 16 -0.30 22.66 19.95
CA ASP A 16 -1.14 22.85 21.16
C ASP A 16 -2.24 23.91 21.02
N SER A 17 -1.96 25.00 20.30
CA SER A 17 -2.95 26.03 20.00
C SER A 17 -2.90 26.53 18.56
N ILE A 18 -4.09 26.71 17.98
CA ILE A 18 -4.28 27.35 16.68
C ILE A 18 -5.01 28.68 16.90
N ASN A 19 -4.28 29.79 16.78
CA ASN A 19 -4.76 31.15 17.09
C ASN A 19 -4.51 32.11 15.91
N MET A 20 -4.77 33.41 16.09
CA MET A 20 -4.63 34.42 15.01
C MET A 20 -3.19 34.64 14.55
N ASP A 21 -2.20 34.29 15.39
CA ASP A 21 -0.79 34.48 15.08
C ASP A 21 -0.20 33.25 14.37
N THR A 22 -0.69 32.05 14.70
CA THR A 22 -0.13 30.79 14.20
C THR A 22 -0.82 30.24 12.94
N TYR A 23 -2.10 30.59 12.70
CA TYR A 23 -2.89 29.89 11.68
C TYR A 23 -2.33 30.01 10.24
N LYS A 24 -1.81 31.17 9.83
CA LYS A 24 -1.27 31.36 8.47
C LYS A 24 -0.02 30.50 8.21
N LYS A 25 0.84 30.40 9.22
CA LYS A 25 2.07 29.59 9.11
C LYS A 25 1.71 28.12 8.96
N ILE A 26 0.80 27.63 9.81
CA ILE A 26 0.28 26.27 9.75
C ILE A 26 -0.37 26.01 8.38
N GLU A 27 -1.21 26.92 7.89
CA GLU A 27 -1.85 26.80 6.57
C GLU A 27 -0.82 26.65 5.44
N ASN A 28 0.21 27.49 5.42
CA ASN A 28 1.24 27.44 4.38
C ASN A 28 2.06 26.15 4.41
N GLU A 29 2.44 25.68 5.60
CA GLU A 29 3.20 24.43 5.76
C GLU A 29 2.37 23.22 5.30
N ILE A 30 1.08 23.18 5.66
CA ILE A 30 0.15 22.13 5.22
C ILE A 30 -0.05 22.20 3.71
N SER A 31 -0.37 23.37 3.15
CA SER A 31 -0.57 23.54 1.71
C SER A 31 0.69 23.22 0.89
N ALA A 32 1.89 23.41 1.45
CA ALA A 32 3.13 22.98 0.81
C ALA A 32 3.28 21.45 0.81
N ALA A 33 2.92 20.77 1.90
CA ALA A 33 2.99 19.32 2.02
C ALA A 33 1.96 18.58 1.15
N LEU A 34 0.81 19.20 0.86
CA LEU A 34 -0.24 18.62 0.00
C LEU A 34 0.13 18.49 -1.49
N LYS A 35 1.34 18.90 -1.92
CA LYS A 35 1.67 19.09 -3.35
C LYS A 35 2.08 17.86 -4.17
N MET A 36 1.99 16.62 -3.69
CA MET A 36 2.71 15.51 -4.36
C MET A 36 1.98 14.18 -4.60
N ASN A 37 0.72 13.98 -4.19
CA ASN A 37 -0.15 12.89 -4.65
C ASN A 37 -1.49 13.01 -3.91
N VAL A 38 -2.55 12.38 -4.41
CA VAL A 38 -3.84 12.33 -3.72
C VAL A 38 -3.75 11.35 -2.56
N LEU A 39 -3.13 11.78 -1.46
CA LEU A 39 -3.07 11.01 -0.21
C LEU A 39 -4.18 11.47 0.73
N PRO A 40 -4.82 10.56 1.49
CA PRO A 40 -5.64 10.97 2.61
C PRO A 40 -4.80 11.70 3.66
N VAL A 41 -5.41 12.66 4.36
CA VAL A 41 -4.74 13.52 5.33
C VAL A 41 -5.27 13.24 6.72
N VAL A 42 -4.36 13.08 7.68
CA VAL A 42 -4.69 12.86 9.08
C VAL A 42 -4.18 14.05 9.90
N LEU A 43 -5.10 14.77 10.54
CA LEU A 43 -4.76 15.80 11.52
C LEU A 43 -4.74 15.14 12.90
N ASP A 44 -3.55 14.98 13.46
CA ASP A 44 -3.33 14.41 14.78
C ASP A 44 -3.38 15.52 15.84
N MET A 45 -4.39 15.44 16.72
CA MET A 45 -4.66 16.41 17.78
C MET A 45 -4.09 15.98 19.14
N CYS A 46 -3.15 15.02 19.18
CA CYS A 46 -2.58 14.51 20.43
C CYS A 46 -2.00 15.60 21.34
N ASP A 47 -1.40 16.64 20.75
CA ASP A 47 -0.83 17.78 21.47
C ASP A 47 -1.82 18.96 21.62
N THR A 48 -2.99 18.93 20.98
CA THR A 48 -3.89 20.09 20.88
C THR A 48 -4.80 20.24 22.11
N ALA A 49 -4.53 21.21 22.99
CA ALA A 49 -5.44 21.52 24.10
C ALA A 49 -6.53 22.54 23.74
N ASN A 50 -6.23 23.49 22.83
CA ASN A 50 -7.11 24.64 22.56
C ASN A 50 -7.28 24.93 21.06
N ILE A 51 -8.53 25.14 20.65
CA ILE A 51 -8.86 25.60 19.29
C ILE A 51 -9.75 26.84 19.32
N PHE A 52 -9.33 27.89 18.61
CA PHE A 52 -10.08 29.14 18.47
C PHE A 52 -10.81 29.19 17.12
N SER A 53 -11.61 30.24 16.90
CA SER A 53 -12.34 30.46 15.64
C SER A 53 -11.42 30.44 14.40
N SER A 54 -10.20 30.97 14.53
CA SER A 54 -9.17 30.92 13.49
C SER A 54 -8.73 29.48 13.17
N GLY A 55 -8.61 28.63 14.19
CA GLY A 55 -8.27 27.22 14.05
C GLY A 55 -9.39 26.40 13.42
N LEU A 56 -10.65 26.63 13.84
CA LEU A 56 -11.81 26.01 13.19
C LEU A 56 -11.88 26.39 11.70
N GLY A 57 -11.69 27.68 11.39
CA GLY A 57 -11.63 28.17 10.02
C GLY A 57 -10.50 27.54 9.20
N LEU A 58 -9.33 27.35 9.81
CA LEU A 58 -8.19 26.69 9.18
C LEU A 58 -8.50 25.24 8.81
N ILE A 59 -9.01 24.45 9.75
CA ILE A 59 -9.33 23.03 9.53
C ILE A 59 -10.39 22.87 8.42
N ILE A 60 -11.38 23.76 8.35
CA ILE A 60 -12.35 23.80 7.25
C ILE A 60 -11.69 24.11 5.90
N ARG A 61 -10.74 25.06 5.84
CA ARG A 61 -10.02 25.39 4.60
C ARG A 61 -9.13 24.24 4.13
N ILE A 62 -8.41 23.60 5.04
CA ILE A 62 -7.60 22.41 4.72
C ILE A 62 -8.49 21.32 4.16
N ARG A 63 -9.62 21.02 4.80
CA ARG A 63 -10.58 20.04 4.27
C ARG A 63 -11.03 20.38 2.84
N LYS A 64 -11.34 21.65 2.56
CA LYS A 64 -11.72 22.08 1.21
C LYS A 64 -10.59 21.84 0.20
N GLN A 65 -9.34 22.12 0.56
CA GLN A 65 -8.18 21.87 -0.29
C GLN A 65 -8.00 20.37 -0.56
N VAL A 66 -8.03 19.54 0.49
CA VAL A 66 -7.88 18.08 0.39
C VAL A 66 -8.99 17.47 -0.47
N ASN A 67 -10.25 17.87 -0.25
CA ASN A 67 -11.38 17.38 -1.02
C ASN A 67 -11.33 17.83 -2.50
N ALA A 68 -10.83 19.04 -2.79
CA ALA A 68 -10.67 19.52 -4.16
C ALA A 68 -9.66 18.68 -4.96
N SER A 69 -8.70 18.06 -4.26
CA SER A 69 -7.76 17.10 -4.82
C SER A 69 -8.27 15.65 -4.82
N GLY A 70 -9.51 15.40 -4.40
CA GLY A 70 -10.07 14.04 -4.31
C GLY A 70 -9.62 13.22 -3.09
N GLY A 71 -8.87 13.83 -2.17
CA GLY A 71 -8.43 13.19 -0.93
C GLY A 71 -9.51 13.23 0.16
N ASN A 72 -9.31 12.42 1.20
CA ASN A 72 -10.11 12.47 2.42
C ASN A 72 -9.31 13.09 3.56
N ILE A 73 -10.00 13.71 4.52
CA ILE A 73 -9.38 14.23 5.74
C ILE A 73 -10.02 13.63 6.99
N TYR A 74 -9.18 13.33 7.98
CA TYR A 74 -9.55 12.71 9.24
C TYR A 74 -8.96 13.47 10.42
N LEU A 75 -9.67 13.48 11.55
CA LEU A 75 -9.15 13.96 12.83
C LEU A 75 -8.94 12.77 13.76
N VAL A 76 -7.78 12.71 14.41
CA VAL A 76 -7.44 11.63 15.36
C VAL A 76 -6.93 12.22 16.67
N ASN A 77 -6.97 11.43 17.75
CA ASN A 77 -6.55 11.85 19.09
C ASN A 77 -7.30 13.11 19.58
N VAL A 78 -8.56 13.27 19.17
CA VAL A 78 -9.39 14.43 19.57
C VAL A 78 -9.86 14.23 21.01
N ASN A 79 -9.35 15.05 21.92
CA ASN A 79 -9.77 14.99 23.32
C ASN A 79 -11.23 15.47 23.52
N GLY A 80 -11.82 15.14 24.66
CA GLY A 80 -13.22 15.45 24.95
C GLY A 80 -13.57 16.94 24.99
N HIS A 81 -12.60 17.83 25.25
CA HIS A 81 -12.82 19.27 25.19
C HIS A 81 -12.95 19.75 23.74
N ILE A 82 -11.99 19.38 22.88
CA ILE A 82 -12.01 19.73 21.45
C ILE A 82 -13.23 19.09 20.75
N SER A 83 -13.56 17.85 21.09
CA SER A 83 -14.75 17.15 20.57
C SER A 83 -16.04 17.95 20.82
N ARG A 84 -16.28 18.45 22.04
CA ARG A 84 -17.46 19.29 22.35
C ARG A 84 -17.48 20.60 21.56
N ILE A 85 -16.31 21.21 21.35
CA ILE A 85 -16.21 22.42 20.51
C ILE A 85 -16.64 22.08 19.09
N LEU A 86 -16.11 21.01 18.49
CA LEU A 86 -16.46 20.57 17.14
C LEU A 86 -17.95 20.23 16.99
N GLU A 87 -18.56 19.58 18.00
CA GLU A 87 -19.99 19.29 18.04
C GLU A 87 -20.84 20.57 18.07
N THR A 88 -20.46 21.54 18.90
CA THR A 88 -21.17 22.82 19.04
C THR A 88 -21.27 23.57 17.71
N VAL A 89 -20.19 23.50 16.92
CA VAL A 89 -20.14 24.11 15.57
C VAL A 89 -20.51 23.13 14.44
N ARG A 90 -21.02 21.94 14.78
CA ARG A 90 -21.44 20.88 13.84
C ARG A 90 -20.35 20.39 12.88
N LEU A 91 -19.09 20.54 13.26
CA LEU A 91 -17.96 20.00 12.49
C LEU A 91 -17.79 18.49 12.68
N ASP A 92 -18.34 17.92 13.75
CA ASP A 92 -18.46 16.47 13.94
C ASP A 92 -19.24 15.77 12.81
N LYS A 93 -20.14 16.49 12.14
CA LYS A 93 -20.88 15.98 10.96
C LYS A 93 -20.10 16.11 9.65
N ILE A 94 -19.03 16.88 9.66
CA ILE A 94 -18.26 17.25 8.45
C ILE A 94 -16.95 16.46 8.37
N PHE A 95 -16.37 16.14 9.53
CA PHE A 95 -15.14 15.37 9.69
C PHE A 95 -15.45 13.96 10.19
N LYS A 96 -14.67 12.99 9.69
CA LYS A 96 -14.56 11.69 10.35
C LYS A 96 -13.55 11.83 11.49
N ILE A 97 -13.98 11.56 12.71
CA ILE A 97 -13.21 11.76 13.94
C ILE A 97 -13.00 10.41 14.60
N TYR A 98 -11.76 10.15 15.02
CA TYR A 98 -11.37 8.96 15.76
C TYR A 98 -10.79 9.38 17.11
N ALA A 99 -11.08 8.61 18.15
CA ALA A 99 -10.61 8.91 19.50
C ALA A 99 -9.10 8.69 19.62
N THR A 100 -8.54 7.76 18.85
CA THR A 100 -7.10 7.46 18.85
C THR A 100 -6.53 7.26 17.45
N SER A 101 -5.22 7.41 17.29
CA SER A 101 -4.53 7.02 16.06
C SER A 101 -4.70 5.53 15.76
N LEU A 102 -4.65 4.66 16.77
CA LEU A 102 -4.82 3.21 16.60
C LEU A 102 -6.21 2.85 16.06
N GLU A 103 -7.27 3.49 16.56
CA GLU A 103 -8.64 3.29 16.06
C GLU A 103 -8.76 3.68 14.59
N PHE A 104 -8.14 4.80 14.19
CA PHE A 104 -8.08 5.20 12.80
C PHE A 104 -7.33 4.15 11.95
N GLU A 105 -6.15 3.72 12.40
CA GLU A 105 -5.33 2.73 11.69
C GLU A 105 -6.08 1.41 11.50
N ILE A 106 -6.74 0.89 12.55
CA ILE A 106 -7.60 -0.30 12.45
C ILE A 106 -8.73 -0.09 11.45
N SER A 107 -9.36 1.09 11.44
CA SER A 107 -10.43 1.38 10.48
C SER A 107 -9.92 1.43 9.04
N GLN A 108 -8.68 1.92 8.81
CA GLN A 108 -8.09 1.92 7.48
C GLN A 108 -7.74 0.51 7.05
N ASP A 109 -7.21 -0.32 7.96
CA ASP A 109 -6.98 -1.75 7.70
C ASP A 109 -8.28 -2.50 7.39
N GLU A 110 -9.37 -2.21 8.11
CA GLU A 110 -10.67 -2.83 7.86
C GLU A 110 -11.27 -2.37 6.53
N ILE A 111 -11.21 -1.06 6.23
CA ILE A 111 -11.65 -0.51 4.93
C ILE A 111 -10.80 -1.06 3.80
N PHE A 112 -9.49 -1.21 4.00
CA PHE A 112 -8.58 -1.83 3.04
C PHE A 112 -8.99 -3.28 2.82
N ARG A 113 -9.16 -4.08 3.88
CA ARG A 113 -9.65 -5.47 3.77
C ARG A 113 -11.01 -5.57 3.08
N GLN A 114 -11.94 -4.66 3.35
CA GLN A 114 -13.26 -4.62 2.72
C GLN A 114 -13.18 -4.21 1.24
N LYS A 115 -12.38 -3.19 0.89
CA LYS A 115 -12.13 -2.81 -0.51
C LYS A 115 -11.41 -3.91 -1.27
N SER A 116 -10.39 -4.53 -0.69
CA SER A 116 -9.72 -5.71 -1.24
C SER A 116 -10.65 -6.92 -1.38
N ALA A 117 -11.67 -7.03 -0.52
CA ALA A 117 -12.70 -8.06 -0.64
C ALA A 117 -13.77 -7.76 -1.70
N LEU A 118 -14.06 -6.48 -1.97
CA LEU A 118 -14.99 -6.01 -3.01
C LEU A 118 -14.33 -5.99 -4.41
N ASP A 119 -13.03 -5.75 -4.48
CA ASP A 119 -12.20 -5.72 -5.70
C ASP A 119 -11.33 -6.98 -5.84
N ARG A 120 -11.84 -8.19 -5.53
CA ARG A 120 -11.04 -9.42 -5.72
C ARG A 120 -10.73 -9.65 -7.20
N ILE A 121 -9.63 -9.07 -7.68
CA ILE A 121 -8.90 -9.63 -8.81
C ILE A 121 -8.37 -10.96 -8.28
N ASN A 122 -9.02 -12.04 -8.72
CA ASN A 122 -8.67 -13.40 -8.30
C ASN A 122 -7.19 -13.64 -8.60
N PHE A 123 -6.55 -14.42 -7.72
CA PHE A 123 -5.24 -14.96 -8.06
C PHE A 123 -5.33 -15.80 -9.34
N VAL A 124 -4.49 -15.46 -10.31
CA VAL A 124 -4.37 -16.20 -11.56
C VAL A 124 -2.93 -16.71 -11.69
N PHE A 125 -2.82 -18.02 -11.87
CA PHE A 125 -1.60 -18.72 -12.21
C PHE A 125 -1.81 -19.37 -13.57
N VAL A 126 -1.10 -18.88 -14.59
CA VAL A 126 -1.12 -19.47 -15.94
C VAL A 126 0.30 -19.87 -16.29
N CYS A 127 0.43 -21.06 -16.88
CA CYS A 127 1.71 -21.57 -17.32
C CYS A 127 1.59 -22.12 -18.74
N ASN A 128 2.47 -21.67 -19.63
CA ASN A 128 2.64 -22.21 -20.97
C ASN A 128 4.12 -22.54 -21.23
N ILE A 129 4.36 -23.43 -22.18
CA ILE A 129 5.72 -23.75 -22.64
C ILE A 129 5.89 -23.16 -24.02
N GLU A 130 6.95 -22.38 -24.21
CA GLU A 130 7.33 -21.83 -25.50
C GLU A 130 8.85 -21.91 -25.66
N ASN A 131 9.35 -22.42 -26.78
CA ASN A 131 10.78 -22.52 -27.10
C ASN A 131 11.65 -23.18 -26.00
N GLY A 132 11.07 -24.19 -25.32
CA GLY A 132 11.73 -24.88 -24.22
C GLY A 132 11.96 -23.98 -23.01
N VAL A 133 11.00 -23.10 -22.72
CA VAL A 133 10.93 -22.23 -21.56
C VAL A 133 9.53 -22.30 -20.99
N TYR A 134 9.41 -22.50 -19.68
CA TYR A 134 8.18 -22.27 -18.95
C TYR A 134 7.95 -20.78 -18.79
N ARG A 135 6.84 -20.28 -19.32
CA ARG A 135 6.36 -18.92 -19.11
C ARG A 135 5.23 -18.97 -18.10
N ILE A 136 5.45 -18.39 -16.92
CA ILE A 136 4.55 -18.44 -15.79
C ILE A 136 4.04 -17.03 -15.54
N ASN A 137 2.74 -16.80 -15.71
CA ASN A 137 2.11 -15.54 -15.33
C ASN A 137 1.53 -15.68 -13.92
N LEU A 138 1.91 -14.76 -13.05
CA LEU A 138 1.32 -14.54 -11.73
C LEU A 138 0.59 -13.20 -11.78
N SER A 139 -0.72 -13.22 -11.56
CA SER A 139 -1.52 -11.98 -11.56
C SER A 139 -2.63 -11.97 -10.51
N GLY A 140 -3.16 -10.78 -10.25
CA GLY A 140 -4.14 -10.52 -9.20
C GLY A 140 -3.51 -10.50 -7.82
N TYR A 141 -4.26 -11.00 -6.83
CA TYR A 141 -3.84 -10.96 -5.43
C TYR A 141 -3.36 -12.33 -4.99
N MET A 142 -2.10 -12.46 -4.57
CA MET A 142 -1.55 -13.69 -4.05
C MET A 142 -1.59 -13.64 -2.51
N THR A 143 -2.78 -13.90 -1.94
CA THR A 143 -3.06 -13.80 -0.50
C THR A 143 -3.73 -15.06 0.05
N VAL A 144 -3.89 -15.12 1.38
CA VAL A 144 -4.45 -16.31 2.07
C VAL A 144 -5.91 -16.58 1.70
N GLU A 145 -6.65 -15.55 1.28
CA GLU A 145 -8.06 -15.64 0.88
C GLU A 145 -8.28 -16.17 -0.54
N GLN A 146 -7.18 -16.43 -1.27
CA GLN A 146 -7.18 -16.78 -2.69
C GLN A 146 -6.85 -18.25 -2.88
N ASN A 147 -7.25 -18.82 -4.03
CA ASN A 147 -6.97 -20.21 -4.32
C ASN A 147 -5.53 -20.42 -4.80
N LEU A 148 -4.59 -20.51 -3.86
CA LEU A 148 -3.18 -20.78 -4.14
C LEU A 148 -2.88 -22.27 -4.41
N SER A 149 -3.87 -23.16 -4.29
CA SER A 149 -3.66 -24.61 -4.50
C SER A 149 -3.25 -24.95 -5.93
N VAL A 150 -3.57 -24.08 -6.89
CA VAL A 150 -3.14 -24.18 -8.29
C VAL A 150 -1.62 -24.27 -8.43
N ILE A 151 -0.86 -23.62 -7.54
CA ILE A 151 0.61 -23.69 -7.52
C ILE A 151 1.09 -25.05 -7.03
N ASN A 152 0.44 -25.63 -6.02
CA ASN A 152 0.81 -26.96 -5.52
C ASN A 152 0.58 -28.06 -6.56
N ASN A 153 -0.35 -27.84 -7.49
CA ASN A 153 -0.63 -28.77 -8.58
C ASN A 153 0.32 -28.58 -9.77
N PHE A 154 1.16 -27.55 -9.77
CA PHE A 154 2.15 -27.33 -10.82
C PHE A 154 3.30 -28.33 -10.67
N ASN A 155 3.42 -29.21 -11.66
CA ASN A 155 4.48 -30.20 -11.75
C ASN A 155 5.15 -30.07 -13.13
N PRO A 156 6.25 -29.30 -13.25
CA PRO A 156 6.90 -29.07 -14.54
C PRO A 156 7.59 -30.34 -15.05
N ASP A 157 7.70 -30.46 -16.37
CA ASP A 157 8.62 -31.36 -17.05
C ASP A 157 10.04 -30.87 -16.77
N TYR A 158 10.77 -31.64 -15.97
CA TYR A 158 12.11 -31.29 -15.52
C TYR A 158 13.18 -31.37 -16.61
N THR A 159 12.84 -31.78 -17.83
CA THR A 159 13.73 -31.61 -19.00
C THR A 159 13.79 -30.16 -19.48
N ILE A 160 12.80 -29.33 -19.12
CA ILE A 160 12.77 -27.91 -19.41
C ILE A 160 13.29 -27.15 -18.19
N LEU A 161 14.49 -26.61 -18.31
CA LEU A 161 15.20 -26.01 -17.18
C LEU A 161 14.82 -24.55 -16.91
N TYR A 162 14.36 -23.81 -17.92
CA TYR A 162 14.20 -22.37 -17.80
C TYR A 162 12.75 -21.96 -17.50
N HIS A 163 12.57 -21.11 -16.50
CA HIS A 163 11.28 -20.62 -16.03
C HIS A 163 11.30 -19.10 -15.96
N VAL A 164 10.42 -18.44 -16.71
CA VAL A 164 10.27 -16.99 -16.76
C VAL A 164 8.95 -16.62 -16.11
N PHE A 165 9.01 -15.84 -15.04
CA PHE A 165 7.87 -15.35 -14.29
C PHE A 165 7.51 -13.93 -14.76
N ASP A 166 6.32 -13.80 -15.34
CA ASP A 166 5.66 -12.52 -15.58
C ASP A 166 4.83 -12.16 -14.35
N MET A 167 5.24 -11.09 -13.66
CA MET A 167 4.57 -10.59 -12.46
C MET A 167 3.93 -9.21 -12.69
N THR A 168 3.82 -8.78 -13.96
CA THR A 168 3.30 -7.45 -14.33
C THR A 168 1.89 -7.21 -13.83
N GLY A 169 1.08 -8.27 -13.79
CA GLY A 169 -0.30 -8.23 -13.27
C GLY A 169 -0.43 -8.61 -11.81
N LEU A 170 0.67 -8.83 -11.08
CA LEU A 170 0.63 -9.18 -9.66
C LEU A 170 0.55 -7.89 -8.84
N ASP A 171 -0.61 -7.66 -8.23
CA ASP A 171 -0.88 -6.41 -7.52
C ASP A 171 -0.51 -6.51 -6.04
N ILE A 172 -0.84 -7.65 -5.41
CA ILE A 172 -0.66 -7.88 -3.97
C ILE A 172 0.04 -9.21 -3.73
N LEU A 173 1.02 -9.19 -2.83
CA LEU A 173 1.69 -10.36 -2.27
C LEU A 173 1.71 -10.22 -0.74
N ASP A 174 1.02 -11.11 -0.02
CA ASP A 174 1.11 -11.16 1.45
C ASP A 174 2.11 -12.22 1.92
N SER A 175 2.23 -12.42 3.24
CA SER A 175 3.13 -13.43 3.81
C SER A 175 2.81 -14.87 3.37
N SER A 176 1.54 -15.18 3.11
CA SER A 176 1.10 -16.52 2.69
C SER A 176 1.41 -16.77 1.21
N GLY A 177 1.17 -15.77 0.37
CA GLY A 177 1.57 -15.78 -1.04
C GLY A 177 3.08 -15.85 -1.19
N ALA A 178 3.81 -15.05 -0.43
CA ALA A 178 5.27 -15.08 -0.43
C ALA A 178 5.83 -16.46 -0.05
N SER A 179 5.26 -17.11 0.99
CA SER A 179 5.65 -18.48 1.37
C SER A 179 5.35 -19.49 0.25
N MET A 180 4.21 -19.35 -0.43
CA MET A 180 3.85 -20.22 -1.55
C MET A 180 4.78 -20.03 -2.75
N LEU A 181 5.12 -18.78 -3.09
CA LEU A 181 6.07 -18.46 -4.16
C LEU A 181 7.46 -19.02 -3.84
N ILE A 182 7.96 -18.85 -2.61
CA ILE A 182 9.24 -19.45 -2.18
C ILE A 182 9.21 -20.97 -2.34
N LYS A 183 8.13 -21.65 -1.92
CA LYS A 183 8.00 -23.11 -2.09
C LYS A 183 8.07 -23.53 -3.55
N LEU A 184 7.40 -22.80 -4.45
CA LEU A 184 7.44 -23.05 -5.88
C LEU A 184 8.88 -22.89 -6.43
N LEU A 185 9.54 -21.78 -6.12
CA LEU A 185 10.91 -21.51 -6.55
C LEU A 185 11.89 -22.57 -6.03
N LEU A 186 11.78 -22.95 -4.76
CA LEU A 186 12.59 -24.02 -4.17
C LEU A 186 12.36 -25.36 -4.88
N ASN A 187 11.11 -25.71 -5.22
CA ASN A 187 10.81 -26.94 -5.95
C ASN A 187 11.50 -26.96 -7.33
N ILE A 188 11.35 -25.87 -8.10
CA ILE A 188 11.99 -25.71 -9.42
C ILE A 188 13.52 -25.78 -9.30
N ASN A 189 14.11 -24.99 -8.41
CA ASN A 189 15.56 -24.87 -8.25
C ASN A 189 16.19 -26.16 -7.73
N SER A 190 15.53 -26.89 -6.82
CA SER A 190 16.02 -28.17 -6.28
C SER A 190 16.21 -29.26 -7.36
N ARG A 191 15.64 -29.05 -8.55
CA ARG A 191 15.72 -29.96 -9.70
C ARG A 191 16.53 -29.37 -10.86
N GLY A 192 17.31 -28.32 -10.59
CA GLY A 192 18.19 -27.67 -11.57
C GLY A 192 17.50 -26.66 -12.48
N GLY A 193 16.23 -26.36 -12.23
CA GLY A 193 15.55 -25.28 -12.94
C GLY A 193 16.14 -23.92 -12.59
N LYS A 194 16.12 -22.98 -13.54
CA LYS A 194 16.54 -21.60 -13.35
C LYS A 194 15.32 -20.68 -13.50
N CYS A 195 15.06 -19.89 -12.46
CA CYS A 195 13.97 -18.92 -12.43
C CYS A 195 14.47 -17.50 -12.70
N VAL A 196 13.78 -16.80 -13.60
CA VAL A 196 13.95 -15.36 -13.84
C VAL A 196 12.59 -14.67 -13.85
N ALA A 197 12.51 -13.41 -13.45
CA ALA A 197 11.26 -12.66 -13.36
C ALA A 197 11.35 -11.25 -13.95
N TYR A 198 10.19 -10.69 -14.29
CA TYR A 198 10.02 -9.27 -14.62
C TYR A 198 8.64 -8.77 -14.17
N GLY A 199 8.44 -7.44 -14.20
CA GLY A 199 7.12 -6.82 -13.98
C GLY A 199 6.73 -6.62 -12.51
N VAL A 200 7.66 -6.74 -11.57
CA VAL A 200 7.37 -6.55 -10.14
C VAL A 200 7.19 -5.06 -9.80
N ASN A 201 6.18 -4.75 -8.99
CA ASN A 201 6.01 -3.40 -8.43
C ASN A 201 6.90 -3.20 -7.18
N GLU A 202 7.07 -1.94 -6.75
CA GLU A 202 7.97 -1.56 -5.64
C GLU A 202 7.65 -2.29 -4.32
N SER A 203 6.37 -2.38 -3.96
CA SER A 203 5.92 -3.06 -2.74
C SER A 203 6.28 -4.55 -2.74
N ILE A 204 6.06 -5.23 -3.87
CA ILE A 204 6.37 -6.66 -4.01
C ILE A 204 7.89 -6.87 -4.04
N ASP A 205 8.63 -6.00 -4.72
CA ASP A 205 10.10 -6.03 -4.75
C ASP A 205 10.71 -5.90 -3.34
N ASP A 206 10.20 -4.99 -2.51
CA ASP A 206 10.62 -4.85 -1.11
C ASP A 206 10.35 -6.12 -0.28
N ILE A 207 9.17 -6.73 -0.44
CA ILE A 207 8.81 -7.99 0.24
C ILE A 207 9.77 -9.12 -0.19
N MET A 208 10.05 -9.25 -1.49
CA MET A 208 10.92 -10.30 -2.01
C MET A 208 12.36 -10.12 -1.54
N LYS A 209 12.87 -8.89 -1.51
CA LYS A 209 14.19 -8.56 -0.95
C LYS A 209 14.26 -8.89 0.54
N ALA A 210 13.26 -8.47 1.32
CA ALA A 210 13.21 -8.73 2.76
C ALA A 210 13.19 -10.24 3.09
N LEU A 211 12.60 -11.05 2.21
CA LEU A 211 12.53 -12.51 2.36
C LEU A 211 13.68 -13.26 1.69
N GLY A 212 14.68 -12.56 1.15
CA GLY A 212 15.84 -13.19 0.51
C GLY A 212 15.51 -13.95 -0.77
N MET A 213 14.42 -13.61 -1.47
CA MET A 213 14.01 -14.36 -2.67
C MET A 213 15.01 -14.22 -3.84
N ASN A 214 15.87 -13.20 -3.79
CA ASN A 214 16.92 -12.98 -4.79
C ASN A 214 17.93 -14.14 -4.90
N ASP A 215 18.00 -15.01 -3.89
CA ASP A 215 18.82 -16.23 -3.93
C ASP A 215 18.22 -17.32 -4.83
N TYR A 216 16.93 -17.22 -5.15
CA TYR A 216 16.16 -18.25 -5.86
C TYR A 216 15.64 -17.78 -7.22
N ILE A 217 15.51 -16.47 -7.44
CA ILE A 217 15.02 -15.90 -8.70
C ILE A 217 15.74 -14.58 -8.99
N SER A 218 16.08 -14.37 -10.27
CA SER A 218 16.71 -13.12 -10.73
C SER A 218 15.70 -12.21 -11.42
N PHE A 219 15.66 -10.93 -11.06
CA PHE A 219 14.73 -9.94 -11.62
C PHE A 219 15.35 -9.13 -12.75
N PHE A 220 14.54 -8.84 -13.76
CA PHE A 220 14.92 -8.07 -14.94
C PHE A 220 13.88 -6.97 -15.23
N PRO A 221 14.29 -5.88 -15.90
CA PRO A 221 13.38 -4.75 -16.17
C PRO A 221 12.20 -5.12 -17.08
N ASP A 222 12.40 -6.06 -18.00
CA ASP A 222 11.43 -6.48 -18.99
C ASP A 222 11.64 -7.95 -19.39
N GLU A 223 10.64 -8.51 -20.08
CA GLU A 223 10.65 -9.89 -20.58
C GLU A 223 11.87 -10.19 -21.45
N ARG A 224 12.22 -9.25 -22.33
CA ARG A 224 13.32 -9.42 -23.29
C ARG A 224 14.65 -9.61 -22.56
N LYS A 225 14.91 -8.80 -21.53
CA LYS A 225 16.10 -8.93 -20.67
C LYS A 225 16.09 -10.21 -19.86
N ALA A 226 14.93 -10.64 -19.37
CA ALA A 226 14.80 -11.93 -18.70
C ALA A 226 15.19 -13.10 -19.63
N LEU A 227 14.69 -13.11 -20.87
CA LEU A 227 14.99 -14.14 -21.88
C LEU A 227 16.46 -14.10 -22.35
N GLU A 228 17.05 -12.92 -22.56
CA GLU A 228 18.48 -12.78 -22.88
C GLU A 228 19.35 -13.42 -21.79
N SER A 229 19.01 -13.24 -20.51
CA SER A 229 19.78 -13.74 -19.37
C SER A 229 19.86 -15.28 -19.25
N ILE A 230 18.97 -15.97 -19.97
CA ILE A 230 18.89 -17.43 -20.04
C ILE A 230 19.21 -17.98 -21.44
N GLY A 231 19.66 -17.12 -22.37
CA GLY A 231 20.06 -17.52 -23.72
C GLY A 231 18.88 -18.03 -24.57
N LYS A 232 17.69 -17.46 -24.38
CA LYS A 232 16.44 -17.88 -25.05
C LYS A 232 15.82 -16.78 -25.93
N LEU A 233 16.59 -15.74 -26.22
CA LEU A 233 16.27 -14.68 -27.17
C LEU A 233 17.27 -14.69 -28.34
#